data_AF-A0A800FGN4-F1
#
_entry.id   AF-A0A800FGN4-F1
#
_cell.length_a   1.000
_cell.length_b   1.000
_cell.length_c   1.000
_cell.angle_alpha   90.00
_cell.angle_beta   90.00
_cell.angle_gamma   90.00
#
_symmetry.space_group_name_H-M   'P 1'
#
loop_
_entity.id
_entity.type
_entity.pdbx_description
1 polymer ?
#
loop_
_entity_poly.entity_id
_entity_poly.type
_entity_poly.pdbx_seq_one_letter_code
_entity_poly.pdbx_strand_id
1 'polypeptide(L)'
;MIPVKVQKISFHPPSRSYAVILSEINGTRKLPVIVGAFEAQSIALALESMDTPRPLTHDLIGLLIKEVEANLVAVRITSLEEGVFYATLDINGKITGKRSVDSRPSDAIAVGLRMQAPIMIAEKLFDEAGIEDVHDDTPGETSSSFSVKELEDRLQVAVEGEKYEVAAKIRDQIKELKH
;
A
#
# COMPACT_ATOMS: atom_id res chain seq x y z
N MET A 1 15.38 8.13 -4.95
CA MET A 1 14.70 7.02 -4.26
C MET A 1 14.58 7.42 -2.81
N ILE A 2 13.36 7.45 -2.29
CA ILE A 2 13.02 7.94 -0.96
C ILE A 2 12.73 6.74 -0.05
N PRO A 3 13.33 6.66 1.15
CA PRO A 3 13.06 5.57 2.07
C PRO A 3 11.68 5.72 2.71
N VAL A 4 10.96 4.61 2.81
CA VAL A 4 9.61 4.56 3.40
C VAL A 4 9.49 3.45 4.42
N LYS A 5 8.47 3.55 5.26
CA LYS A 5 8.01 2.48 6.13
C LYS A 5 6.54 2.18 5.84
N VAL A 6 6.14 0.93 6.04
CA VAL A 6 4.72 0.57 6.04
C VAL A 6 4.11 1.10 7.33
N GLN A 7 3.19 2.06 7.23
CA GLN A 7 2.58 2.72 8.38
C GLN A 7 1.38 1.93 8.91
N LYS A 8 0.46 1.54 8.02
CA LYS A 8 -0.74 0.79 8.36
C LYS A 8 -1.28 0.07 7.13
N ILE A 9 -2.15 -0.91 7.36
CA ILE A 9 -2.96 -1.56 6.34
C ILE A 9 -4.41 -1.20 6.64
N SER A 10 -5.12 -0.63 5.67
CA SER A 10 -6.52 -0.23 5.79
C SER A 10 -7.40 -1.09 4.91
N PHE A 11 -8.53 -1.58 5.43
CA PHE A 11 -9.52 -2.29 4.63
C PHE A 11 -10.46 -1.30 3.95
N HIS A 12 -10.79 -1.52 2.66
CA HIS A 12 -11.76 -0.73 1.92
C HIS A 12 -13.00 -1.58 1.58
N PRO A 13 -14.07 -1.52 2.41
CA PRO A 13 -15.23 -2.40 2.30
C PRO A 13 -15.93 -2.44 0.93
N PRO A 14 -16.14 -1.30 0.23
CA PRO A 14 -16.85 -1.31 -1.06
C PRO A 14 -16.17 -2.18 -2.13
N SER A 15 -14.85 -2.12 -2.18
CA SER A 15 -14.04 -2.88 -3.15
C SER A 15 -13.55 -4.23 -2.64
N ARG A 16 -13.74 -4.53 -1.35
CA ARG A 16 -13.11 -5.65 -0.63
C ARG A 16 -11.59 -5.74 -0.83
N SER A 17 -10.94 -4.60 -1.05
CA SER A 17 -9.49 -4.50 -1.19
C SER A 17 -8.85 -3.91 0.07
N TYR A 18 -7.53 -3.97 0.13
CA TYR A 18 -6.74 -3.40 1.21
C TYR A 18 -5.80 -2.33 0.63
N ALA A 19 -5.59 -1.25 1.38
CA ALA A 19 -4.58 -0.25 1.08
C ALA A 19 -3.42 -0.38 2.06
N VAL A 20 -2.22 -0.65 1.54
CA VAL A 20 -0.98 -0.59 2.31
C VAL A 20 -0.47 0.84 2.24
N ILE A 21 -0.41 1.53 3.37
CA ILE A 21 0.02 2.93 3.44
C ILE A 21 1.52 2.97 3.69
N LEU A 22 2.28 3.43 2.69
CA LEU A 22 3.73 3.64 2.79
C LEU A 22 4.00 5.10 3.13
N SER A 23 4.59 5.37 4.29
CA SER A 23 4.95 6.72 4.72
C SER A 23 6.44 6.99 4.52
N GLU A 24 6.78 8.16 3.98
CA GLU A 24 8.14 8.66 3.92
C GLU A 24 8.79 8.70 5.32
N ILE A 25 10.03 8.23 5.41
CA ILE A 25 10.80 8.35 6.65
C ILE A 25 11.31 9.79 6.74
N ASN A 26 10.99 10.47 7.85
CA ASN A 26 11.29 11.88 8.09
C ASN A 26 10.58 12.87 7.14
N GLY A 27 9.43 12.47 6.58
CA GLY A 27 8.56 13.32 5.77
C GLY A 27 7.08 13.13 6.11
N THR A 28 6.22 13.88 5.42
CA THR A 28 4.75 13.84 5.59
C THR A 28 4.03 13.13 4.44
N ARG A 29 4.76 12.78 3.38
CA ARG A 29 4.21 12.15 2.18
C ARG A 29 3.90 10.68 2.44
N LYS A 30 2.78 10.23 1.89
CA LYS A 30 2.33 8.84 1.95
C LYS A 30 1.97 8.36 0.55
N LEU A 31 2.16 7.07 0.30
CA LEU A 31 1.73 6.41 -0.93
C LEU A 31 0.84 5.21 -0.57
N PRO A 32 -0.47 5.24 -0.92
CA PRO A 32 -1.33 4.08 -0.79
C PRO A 32 -1.07 3.10 -1.95
N VAL A 33 -0.86 1.82 -1.61
CA VAL A 33 -0.75 0.74 -2.58
C VAL A 33 -1.91 -0.23 -2.36
N ILE A 34 -2.77 -0.39 -3.36
CA ILE A 34 -3.93 -1.29 -3.29
C ILE A 34 -3.49 -2.72 -3.54
N VAL A 35 -3.92 -3.62 -2.66
CA VAL A 35 -3.57 -5.05 -2.69
C VAL A 35 -4.78 -5.93 -2.36
N GLY A 36 -4.69 -7.21 -2.73
CA GLY A 36 -5.68 -8.22 -2.37
C GLY A 36 -5.58 -8.66 -0.90
N ALA A 37 -6.55 -9.48 -0.47
CA ALA A 37 -6.61 -9.97 0.90
C ALA A 37 -5.41 -10.84 1.29
N PHE A 38 -4.95 -11.71 0.39
CA PHE A 38 -3.81 -12.60 0.65
C PHE A 38 -2.50 -11.83 0.75
N GLU A 39 -2.30 -10.85 -0.12
CA GLU A 39 -1.15 -9.95 -0.07
C GLU A 39 -1.15 -9.14 1.23
N ALA A 40 -2.28 -8.53 1.59
CA ALA A 40 -2.42 -7.76 2.83
C ALA A 40 -2.11 -8.62 4.06
N GLN A 41 -2.62 -9.85 4.10
CA GLN A 41 -2.36 -10.78 5.19
C GLN A 41 -0.87 -11.13 5.30
N SER A 42 -0.18 -11.37 4.18
CA SER A 42 1.26 -11.68 4.21
C SER A 42 2.10 -10.51 4.73
N ILE A 43 1.74 -9.28 4.34
CA ILE A 43 2.40 -8.05 4.81
C ILE A 43 2.10 -7.83 6.30
N ALA A 44 0.84 -8.02 6.74
CA ALA A 44 0.45 -7.88 8.14
C ALA A 44 1.24 -8.83 9.05
N LEU A 45 1.37 -10.10 8.66
CA LEU A 45 2.17 -11.07 9.43
C LEU A 45 3.64 -10.67 9.54
N ALA A 46 4.22 -10.07 8.48
CA ALA A 46 5.59 -9.58 8.52
C ALA A 46 5.76 -8.34 9.40
N LEU A 47 4.78 -7.43 9.40
CA LEU A 47 4.76 -6.24 10.27
C LEU A 47 4.76 -6.62 11.75
N GLU A 48 3.92 -7.59 12.11
CA GLU A 48 3.80 -8.09 13.48
C GLU A 48 5.00 -8.94 13.93
N SER A 49 5.96 -9.20 13.04
CA SER A 49 7.14 -10.05 13.31
C SER A 49 6.76 -11.41 13.92
N MET A 50 5.65 -12.00 13.44
CA MET A 50 5.15 -13.25 13.96
C MET A 50 6.00 -14.44 13.51
N ASP A 51 6.55 -15.17 14.47
CA ASP A 51 7.22 -16.44 14.21
C ASP A 51 6.20 -17.54 13.86
N THR A 52 6.40 -18.20 12.73
CA THR A 52 5.60 -19.35 12.30
C THR A 52 6.40 -20.64 12.45
N PRO A 53 5.76 -21.78 12.81
CA PRO A 53 6.47 -23.06 13.01
C PRO A 53 7.10 -23.61 11.72
N ARG A 54 6.63 -23.14 10.56
CA ARG A 54 7.18 -23.44 9.23
C ARG A 54 7.26 -22.14 8.43
N PRO A 55 8.28 -21.97 7.57
CA PRO A 55 8.39 -20.80 6.69
C PRO A 55 7.15 -20.67 5.79
N LEU A 56 6.59 -19.46 5.71
CA LEU A 56 5.58 -19.13 4.69
C LEU A 56 6.27 -18.80 3.36
N THR A 57 5.49 -18.49 2.33
CA THR A 57 5.98 -18.24 0.97
C THR A 57 7.07 -17.16 0.92
N HIS A 58 6.83 -16.01 1.56
CA HIS A 58 7.80 -14.90 1.55
C HIS A 58 9.00 -15.16 2.46
N ASP A 59 8.85 -15.99 3.50
CA ASP A 59 9.99 -16.48 4.30
C ASP A 59 10.88 -17.41 3.48
N LEU A 60 10.26 -18.34 2.73
CA LEU A 60 10.95 -19.25 1.82
C LEU A 60 11.75 -18.46 0.77
N ILE A 61 11.19 -17.39 0.19
CA ILE A 61 11.91 -16.53 -0.75
C ILE A 61 13.15 -15.90 -0.08
N GLY A 62 12.98 -15.36 1.14
CA GLY A 62 14.11 -14.80 1.89
C GLY A 62 15.19 -15.83 2.22
N LEU A 63 14.79 -17.06 2.55
CA LEU A 63 15.71 -18.18 2.76
C LEU A 63 16.45 -18.55 1.47
N LEU A 64 15.75 -18.65 0.33
CA LEU A 64 16.37 -18.95 -0.96
C LEU A 64 17.43 -17.92 -1.33
N ILE A 65 17.17 -16.63 -1.11
CA ILE A 65 18.16 -15.56 -1.37
C ILE A 65 19.41 -15.76 -0.49
N LYS A 66 19.24 -16.13 0.78
CA LYS A 66 20.35 -16.38 1.71
C LYS A 66 21.15 -17.64 1.34
N GLU A 67 20.48 -18.74 1.01
CA GLU A 67 21.10 -20.03 0.67
C GLU A 67 21.97 -19.95 -0.59
N VAL A 68 21.67 -19.03 -1.52
CA VAL A 68 22.53 -18.78 -2.70
C VAL A 68 23.62 -17.72 -2.45
N GLU A 69 23.95 -17.48 -1.19
CA GLU A 69 24.95 -16.50 -0.74
C GLU A 69 24.70 -15.08 -1.28
N ALA A 70 23.43 -14.67 -1.26
CA ALA A 70 23.00 -13.33 -1.64
C ALA A 70 22.25 -12.62 -0.52
N ASN A 71 22.16 -11.29 -0.65
CA ASN A 71 21.44 -10.44 0.28
C ASN A 71 20.47 -9.54 -0.50
N LEU A 72 19.27 -9.34 0.06
CA LEU A 72 18.34 -8.32 -0.42
C LEU A 72 18.84 -6.96 0.07
N VAL A 73 19.28 -6.12 -0.86
CA VAL A 73 19.82 -4.78 -0.59
C VAL A 73 18.71 -3.78 -0.36
N ALA A 74 17.66 -3.83 -1.18
CA ALA A 74 16.51 -2.95 -1.07
C ALA A 74 15.32 -3.51 -1.85
N VAL A 75 14.13 -3.10 -1.45
CA VAL A 75 12.92 -3.14 -2.27
C VAL A 75 12.75 -1.76 -2.89
N ARG A 76 12.47 -1.69 -4.20
CA ARG A 76 12.22 -0.42 -4.88
C ARG A 76 10.87 -0.44 -5.56
N ILE A 77 9.99 0.51 -5.27
CA ILE A 77 8.79 0.79 -6.06
C ILE A 77 9.17 1.86 -7.07
N THR A 78 9.14 1.53 -8.36
CA THR A 78 9.88 2.25 -9.41
C THR A 78 9.02 3.06 -10.35
N SER A 79 7.85 2.54 -10.74
CA SER A 79 6.94 3.21 -11.67
C SER A 79 5.48 2.87 -11.39
N LEU A 80 4.59 3.70 -11.92
CA LEU A 80 3.15 3.51 -12.00
C LEU A 80 2.78 3.68 -13.47
N GLU A 81 2.27 2.63 -14.10
CA GLU A 81 1.91 2.63 -15.51
C GLU A 81 0.50 2.06 -15.63
N GLU A 82 -0.42 2.81 -16.23
CA GLU A 82 -1.83 2.41 -16.38
C GLU A 82 -2.50 1.99 -15.05
N GLY A 83 -2.13 2.64 -13.95
CA GLY A 83 -2.64 2.33 -12.61
C GLY A 83 -1.98 1.11 -11.94
N VAL A 84 -0.96 0.51 -12.56
CA VAL A 84 -0.22 -0.64 -12.04
C VAL A 84 1.14 -0.20 -11.54
N PHE A 85 1.41 -0.44 -10.25
CA PHE A 85 2.71 -0.20 -9.66
C PHE A 85 3.69 -1.33 -9.97
N TYR A 86 4.93 -0.97 -10.27
CA TYR A 86 6.04 -1.87 -10.49
C TYR A 86 7.05 -1.77 -9.35
N ALA A 87 7.66 -2.89 -8.99
CA ALA A 87 8.71 -2.92 -7.99
C ALA A 87 9.85 -3.88 -8.36
N THR A 88 11.00 -3.69 -7.73
CA THR A 88 12.15 -4.59 -7.85
C THR A 88 12.67 -5.03 -6.50
N LEU A 89 13.17 -6.26 -6.47
CA LEU A 89 14.05 -6.78 -5.42
C LEU A 89 15.49 -6.61 -5.89
N ASP A 90 16.22 -5.67 -5.28
CA ASP A 90 17.63 -5.47 -5.56
C ASP A 90 18.46 -6.44 -4.72
N ILE A 91 19.07 -7.43 -5.36
CA ILE A 91 19.83 -8.49 -4.71
C ILE A 91 21.32 -8.32 -5.02
N ASN A 92 22.17 -8.57 -4.03
CA ASN A 92 23.62 -8.63 -4.21
C ASN A 92 24.15 -9.98 -3.75
N GLY A 93 24.52 -10.83 -4.72
CA GLY A 93 25.16 -12.12 -4.48
C GLY A 93 26.68 -12.05 -4.59
N LYS A 94 27.39 -12.89 -3.84
CA LYS A 94 28.86 -12.95 -3.93
C LYS A 94 29.35 -13.36 -5.33
N ILE A 95 28.68 -14.33 -5.95
CA ILE A 95 29.04 -14.87 -7.27
C ILE A 95 28.25 -14.15 -8.38
N THR A 96 26.95 -13.96 -8.17
CA THR A 96 26.08 -13.35 -9.17
C THR A 96 26.28 -11.84 -9.27
N GLY A 97 26.77 -11.16 -8.22
CA GLY A 97 26.86 -9.71 -8.16
C GLY A 97 25.48 -9.07 -8.02
N LYS A 98 25.34 -7.82 -8.48
CA LYS A 98 24.07 -7.08 -8.42
C LYS A 98 23.07 -7.65 -9.42
N ARG A 99 21.86 -7.94 -8.95
CA ARG A 99 20.71 -8.37 -9.74
C ARG A 99 19.48 -7.60 -9.30
N SER A 100 18.56 -7.40 -10.23
CA SER A 100 17.26 -6.79 -9.98
C SER A 100 16.22 -7.79 -10.48
N VAL A 101 15.29 -8.17 -9.60
CA VAL A 101 14.19 -9.07 -9.93
C VAL A 101 12.90 -8.27 -9.94
N ASP A 102 12.19 -8.29 -11.07
CA ASP A 102 10.88 -7.68 -11.20
C ASP A 102 9.87 -8.32 -10.23
N SER A 103 9.01 -7.50 -9.63
CA SER A 103 8.10 -7.93 -8.59
C SER A 103 6.90 -7.01 -8.47
N ARG A 104 5.76 -7.56 -8.04
CA ARG A 104 4.65 -6.74 -7.56
C ARG A 104 5.06 -6.06 -6.25
N PRO A 105 4.63 -4.81 -6.00
CA PRO A 105 4.94 -4.12 -4.75
C PRO A 105 4.56 -4.91 -3.51
N SER A 106 3.42 -5.62 -3.52
CA SER A 106 2.96 -6.44 -2.40
C SER A 106 3.96 -7.53 -2.00
N ASP A 107 4.48 -8.26 -3.00
CA ASP A 107 5.45 -9.32 -2.77
C ASP A 107 6.79 -8.73 -2.33
N ALA A 108 7.23 -7.67 -2.99
CA ALA A 108 8.49 -7.02 -2.67
C ALA A 108 8.49 -6.48 -1.24
N ILE A 109 7.42 -5.78 -0.82
CA ILE A 109 7.22 -5.31 0.55
C ILE A 109 7.23 -6.48 1.54
N ALA A 110 6.50 -7.56 1.26
CA ALA A 110 6.41 -8.72 2.15
C ALA A 110 7.76 -9.44 2.35
N VAL A 111 8.60 -9.55 1.31
CA VAL A 111 9.97 -10.07 1.43
C VAL A 111 10.87 -9.05 2.15
N GLY A 112 10.77 -7.77 1.79
CA GLY A 112 11.57 -6.69 2.37
C GLY A 112 11.42 -6.59 3.89
N LEU A 113 10.18 -6.66 4.39
CA LEU A 113 9.91 -6.67 5.83
C LEU A 113 10.56 -7.86 6.54
N ARG A 114 10.42 -9.08 5.99
CA ARG A 114 11.00 -10.31 6.57
C ARG A 114 12.52 -10.34 6.56
N MET A 115 13.12 -9.79 5.51
CA MET A 115 14.57 -9.67 5.39
C MET A 115 15.13 -8.40 6.03
N GLN A 116 14.28 -7.55 6.61
CA GLN A 116 14.64 -6.25 7.17
C GLN A 116 15.40 -5.36 6.17
N ALA A 117 15.05 -5.48 4.88
CA ALA A 117 15.63 -4.67 3.82
C ALA A 117 14.86 -3.34 3.69
N PRO A 118 15.55 -2.23 3.36
CA PRO A 118 14.91 -0.94 3.18
C PRO A 118 13.91 -0.97 2.02
N ILE A 119 12.74 -0.37 2.25
CA ILE A 119 11.72 -0.15 1.22
C ILE A 119 11.89 1.27 0.70
N MET A 120 12.00 1.42 -0.62
CA MET A 120 12.31 2.67 -1.28
C MET A 120 11.28 2.95 -2.36
N ILE A 121 10.88 4.22 -2.51
CA ILE A 121 9.93 4.66 -3.54
C ILE A 121 10.62 5.67 -4.48
N ALA A 122 10.35 5.59 -5.78
CA ALA A 122 10.78 6.60 -6.73
C ALA A 122 10.06 7.92 -6.43
N GLU A 123 10.81 9.03 -6.41
CA GLU A 123 10.28 10.34 -5.97
C GLU A 123 9.03 10.77 -6.75
N LYS A 124 9.05 10.59 -8.08
CA LYS A 124 7.92 10.84 -8.98
C LYS A 124 6.61 10.17 -8.56
N LEU A 125 6.65 9.04 -7.85
CA LEU A 125 5.45 8.33 -7.45
C LEU A 125 4.69 9.05 -6.34
N PHE A 126 5.35 9.88 -5.54
CA PHE A 126 4.66 10.76 -4.60
C PHE A 126 3.92 11.89 -5.32
N ASP A 127 4.47 12.39 -6.42
CA ASP A 127 3.81 13.43 -7.22
C ASP A 127 2.63 12.84 -8.02
N GLU A 128 2.76 11.61 -8.52
CA GLU A 128 1.75 10.93 -9.33
C GLU A 128 0.57 10.36 -8.50
N ALA A 129 0.86 9.82 -7.32
CA ALA A 129 -0.13 9.07 -6.53
C ALA A 129 0.00 9.23 -5.01
N GLY A 130 0.88 10.14 -4.55
CA GLY A 130 1.06 10.41 -3.13
C GLY A 130 -0.07 11.25 -2.53
N ILE A 131 -0.18 11.16 -1.21
CA ILE A 131 -1.05 12.00 -0.38
C ILE A 131 -0.20 12.64 0.72
N GLU A 132 -0.51 13.87 1.11
CA GLU A 132 0.12 14.56 2.23
C GLU A 132 -0.76 14.48 3.48
N ASP A 133 -0.13 14.40 4.66
CA ASP A 133 -0.83 14.51 5.94
C ASP A 133 -1.41 15.91 6.13
N VAL A 134 -2.69 16.08 5.77
CA VAL A 134 -3.56 17.07 6.42
C VAL A 134 -3.90 16.49 7.79
N HIS A 135 -3.40 17.11 8.85
CA HIS A 135 -3.58 16.72 10.27
C HIS A 135 -4.82 15.85 10.53
N ASP A 136 -4.59 14.55 10.74
CA ASP A 136 -5.62 13.54 11.03
C ASP A 136 -5.99 13.63 12.53
N ASP A 137 -6.82 14.61 12.88
CA ASP A 137 -7.53 14.69 14.17
C ASP A 137 -9.07 14.64 13.98
N THR A 138 -9.52 14.07 12.87
CA THR A 138 -10.93 13.77 12.64
C THR A 138 -11.09 12.43 11.91
N PRO A 139 -11.75 11.42 12.51
CA PRO A 139 -12.03 10.17 11.82
C PRO A 139 -13.08 10.42 10.74
N GLY A 140 -12.61 10.53 9.50
CA GLY A 140 -13.44 10.50 8.31
C GLY A 140 -13.36 11.79 7.50
N GLU A 141 -12.56 11.75 6.43
CA GLU A 141 -12.86 12.31 5.10
C GLU A 141 -11.58 12.21 4.26
N THR A 142 -11.38 11.08 3.57
CA THR A 142 -10.44 11.05 2.45
C THR A 142 -11.12 11.77 1.29
N SER A 143 -10.60 12.94 0.94
CA SER A 143 -10.96 13.70 -0.25
C SER A 143 -10.44 12.99 -1.51
N SER A 144 -11.02 11.85 -1.85
CA SER A 144 -11.08 11.43 -3.25
C SER A 144 -12.21 12.23 -3.89
N SER A 145 -11.97 12.87 -5.04
CA SER A 145 -13.06 13.42 -5.84
C SER A 145 -13.95 12.26 -6.28
N PHE A 146 -14.97 11.95 -5.49
CA PHE A 146 -15.94 10.93 -5.85
C PHE A 146 -16.67 11.39 -7.10
N SER A 147 -16.83 10.50 -8.07
CA SER A 147 -17.74 10.76 -9.18
C SER A 147 -19.17 10.88 -8.61
N VAL A 148 -20.01 11.70 -9.26
CA VAL A 148 -21.41 11.89 -8.87
C VAL A 148 -22.13 10.54 -8.68
N LYS A 149 -21.80 9.55 -9.52
CA LYS A 149 -22.37 8.21 -9.48
C LYS A 149 -22.01 7.44 -8.20
N GLU A 150 -20.78 7.56 -7.72
CA GLU A 150 -20.33 6.90 -6.48
C GLU A 150 -20.95 7.54 -5.23
N LEU A 151 -21.19 8.85 -5.25
CA LEU A 151 -21.91 9.52 -4.18
C LEU A 151 -23.39 9.12 -4.15
N GLU A 152 -24.00 8.91 -5.31
CA GLU A 152 -25.38 8.40 -5.42
C GLU A 152 -25.49 6.98 -4.83
N ASP A 153 -24.55 6.09 -5.13
CA ASP A 153 -24.51 4.74 -4.54
C ASP A 153 -24.31 4.78 -3.01
N ARG A 154 -23.41 5.65 -2.51
CA ARG A 154 -23.19 5.82 -1.06
C ARG A 154 -24.40 6.42 -0.35
N LEU A 155 -25.13 7.33 -1.00
CA LEU A 155 -26.36 7.90 -0.48
C LEU A 155 -27.42 6.81 -0.30
N GLN A 156 -27.57 5.91 -1.27
CA GLN A 156 -28.51 4.80 -1.20
C GLN A 156 -28.21 3.88 -0.02
N VAL A 157 -26.95 3.47 0.15
CA VAL A 157 -26.51 2.62 1.28
C VAL A 157 -26.76 3.31 2.63
N ALA A 158 -26.55 4.63 2.73
CA ALA A 158 -26.78 5.37 3.96
C ALA A 158 -28.27 5.47 4.32
N VAL A 159 -29.16 5.62 3.33
CA VAL A 159 -30.61 5.64 3.53
C VAL A 159 -31.13 4.27 3.93
N GLU A 160 -30.68 3.20 3.26
CA GLU A 160 -31.04 1.81 3.59
C GLU A 160 -30.57 1.41 5.00
N GLY A 161 -29.43 1.93 5.44
CA GLY A 161 -28.91 1.73 6.79
C GLY A 161 -29.47 2.67 7.85
N GLU A 162 -30.50 3.47 7.55
CA GLU A 162 -31.14 4.46 8.44
C GLU A 162 -30.15 5.50 9.02
N LYS A 163 -29.03 5.75 8.35
CA LYS A 163 -28.00 6.73 8.74
C LYS A 163 -28.29 8.09 8.12
N TYR A 164 -29.37 8.73 8.57
CA TYR A 164 -29.88 9.97 7.97
C TYR A 164 -28.92 11.16 8.01
N GLU A 165 -28.08 11.28 9.05
CA GLU A 165 -27.05 12.34 9.11
C GLU A 165 -25.98 12.19 8.03
N VAL A 166 -25.57 10.95 7.74
CA VAL A 166 -24.59 10.63 6.70
C VAL A 166 -25.20 10.85 5.32
N ALA A 167 -26.46 10.45 5.12
CA ALA A 167 -27.21 10.68 3.88
C ALA A 167 -27.35 12.17 3.57
N ALA A 168 -27.61 13.02 4.57
CA ALA A 168 -27.73 14.47 4.39
C ALA A 168 -26.41 15.08 3.88
N LYS A 169 -25.27 14.73 4.48
CA LYS A 169 -23.94 15.21 4.06
C LYS A 169 -23.60 14.80 2.62
N ILE A 170 -23.84 13.53 2.26
CA ILE A 170 -23.57 13.03 0.89
C ILE A 170 -24.44 13.74 -0.15
N ARG A 171 -25.72 13.98 0.17
CA ARG A 171 -26.63 14.72 -0.71
C ARG A 171 -26.15 16.14 -0.97
N ASP A 172 -25.64 16.82 0.05
CA ASP A 172 -25.17 18.20 -0.08
C ASP A 172 -23.87 18.25 -0.91
N GLN A 173 -22.98 17.26 -0.76
CA GLN A 173 -21.79 17.08 -1.64
C GLN A 173 -22.15 16.83 -3.11
N ILE A 174 -23.20 16.04 -3.39
CA ILE A 174 -23.68 15.83 -4.78
C ILE A 174 -24.16 17.15 -5.40
N LYS A 175 -24.79 18.02 -4.60
CA LYS A 175 -25.28 19.33 -5.10
C LYS A 175 -24.13 20.27 -5.46
N GLU A 176 -23.06 20.29 -4.66
CA GLU A 176 -21.88 21.10 -4.95
C GLU A 176 -21.15 20.67 -6.22
N LEU A 177 -21.17 19.36 -6.55
CA LEU A 177 -20.53 18.82 -7.76
C LEU A 177 -21.37 18.93 -9.04
N LYS A 178 -22.68 19.21 -8.93
CA LYS A 178 -23.59 19.39 -10.08
C LYS A 178 -23.78 20.85 -10.48
N HIS A 179 -23.16 21.79 -9.76
CA HIS A 179 -23.23 23.24 -9.99
C HIS A 179 -21.91 23.78 -10.56
#